data_AF-A0A166Q456-F1
#
_entry.id   AF-A0A166Q456-F1
#
_cell.length_a   1.000
_cell.length_b   1.000
_cell.length_c   1.000
_cell.angle_alpha   90.00
_cell.angle_beta   90.00
_cell.angle_gamma   90.00
#
_symmetry.space_group_name_H-M   'P 1'
#
loop_
_entity.id
_entity.type
_entity.pdbx_description
1 polymer ?
#
loop_
_entity_poly.entity_id
_entity_poly.type
_entity_poly.pdbx_seq_one_letter_code
_entity_poly.pdbx_strand_id
1 'polypeptide(L)'
;MEELLGATGKALADEDRAQHQVVKALLSHLESLSAEHAEFGETVAKVMAHLKPHNDSEEQNDLPPLEEKLGAERSKAEAARFSRTKKFVPTRTHPWAPNQPPYETLVAFLEAPIDKLKDMFASFPTEEMKERAENH
;
A
#
# COMPACT_ATOMS: atom_id res chain seq x y z
N MET A 1 12.79 -8.17 -5.83
CA MET A 1 13.13 -9.42 -5.11
C MET A 1 13.33 -10.60 -6.05
N GLU A 2 12.34 -10.98 -6.86
CA GLU A 2 12.39 -12.16 -7.74
C GLU A 2 13.64 -12.23 -8.64
N GLU A 3 14.00 -11.13 -9.30
CA GLU A 3 15.16 -11.06 -10.20
C GLU A 3 16.50 -11.22 -9.47
N LEU A 4 16.61 -10.71 -8.25
CA LEU A 4 17.88 -10.55 -7.52
C LEU A 4 18.14 -11.64 -6.49
N LEU A 5 17.09 -12.23 -5.93
CA LEU A 5 17.15 -13.25 -4.88
C LEU A 5 16.68 -14.64 -5.37
N GLY A 6 16.34 -14.78 -6.65
CA GLY A 6 15.96 -16.05 -7.27
C GLY A 6 14.74 -16.70 -6.62
N ALA A 7 14.81 -18.00 -6.34
CA ALA A 7 13.70 -18.77 -5.75
C ALA A 7 13.25 -18.21 -4.38
N THR A 8 14.19 -17.78 -3.55
CA THR A 8 13.86 -17.11 -2.27
C THR A 8 13.14 -15.80 -2.52
N GLY A 9 13.62 -14.98 -3.45
CA GLY A 9 12.95 -13.74 -3.83
C GLY A 9 11.54 -13.92 -4.38
N LYS A 10 11.28 -15.05 -5.05
CA LYS A 10 9.95 -15.42 -5.49
C LYS A 10 9.04 -15.81 -4.33
N ALA A 11 9.53 -16.63 -3.41
CA ALA A 11 8.76 -17.02 -2.23
C ALA A 11 8.36 -15.80 -1.38
N LEU A 12 9.31 -14.90 -1.11
CA LEU A 12 9.07 -13.64 -0.40
C LEU A 12 8.02 -12.78 -1.12
N ALA A 13 8.21 -12.52 -2.42
CA ALA A 13 7.27 -11.70 -3.19
C ALA A 13 5.85 -12.31 -3.25
N ASP A 14 5.73 -13.64 -3.31
CA ASP A 14 4.42 -14.31 -3.30
C ASP A 14 3.76 -14.26 -1.91
N GLU A 15 4.54 -14.34 -0.83
CA GLU A 15 4.08 -14.13 0.54
C GLU A 15 3.59 -12.69 0.75
N ASP A 16 4.39 -11.68 0.38
CA ASP A 16 4.03 -10.27 0.51
C ASP A 16 2.75 -9.96 -0.26
N ARG A 17 2.60 -10.48 -1.48
CA ARG A 17 1.36 -10.33 -2.27
C ARG A 17 0.14 -10.87 -1.55
N ALA A 18 0.27 -12.03 -0.89
CA ALA A 18 -0.82 -12.64 -0.15
C ALA A 18 -1.17 -11.81 1.10
N GLN A 19 -0.17 -11.33 1.85
CA GLN A 19 -0.37 -10.48 3.03
C GLN A 19 -0.96 -9.11 2.65
N HIS A 20 -0.45 -8.47 1.59
CA HIS A 20 -1.01 -7.25 1.01
C HIS A 20 -2.47 -7.41 0.59
N GLN A 21 -2.85 -8.57 0.04
CA GLN A 21 -4.24 -8.81 -0.39
C GLN A 21 -5.22 -8.75 0.79
N VAL A 22 -4.83 -9.27 1.95
CA VAL A 22 -5.65 -9.19 3.18
C VAL A 22 -5.83 -7.73 3.58
N VAL A 23 -4.74 -6.95 3.62
CA VAL A 23 -4.80 -5.53 3.99
C VAL A 23 -5.65 -4.73 2.99
N LYS A 24 -5.50 -4.98 1.67
CA LYS A 24 -6.31 -4.33 0.63
C LYS A 24 -7.81 -4.61 0.81
N ALA A 25 -8.19 -5.86 1.09
CA ALA A 25 -9.59 -6.22 1.32
C ALA A 25 -10.16 -5.51 2.56
N LEU A 26 -9.40 -5.46 3.66
CA LEU A 26 -9.80 -4.77 4.88
C LEU A 26 -9.93 -3.25 4.67
N LEU A 27 -9.00 -2.62 3.96
CA LEU A 27 -9.05 -1.20 3.63
C LEU A 27 -10.23 -0.86 2.71
N SER A 28 -10.52 -1.71 1.72
CA SER A 28 -11.69 -1.54 0.85
C SER A 28 -13.00 -1.67 1.62
N HIS A 29 -13.07 -2.57 2.61
CA HIS A 29 -14.22 -2.65 3.51
C HIS A 29 -14.30 -1.40 4.41
N LEU A 30 -13.18 -0.98 4.99
CA LEU A 30 -13.12 0.23 5.82
C LEU A 30 -13.62 1.48 5.06
N GLU A 31 -13.25 1.64 3.79
CA GLU A 31 -13.71 2.76 2.95
C GLU A 31 -15.23 2.75 2.70
N SER A 32 -15.89 1.59 2.82
CA SER A 32 -17.36 1.49 2.72
C SER A 32 -18.10 1.88 4.00
N LEU A 33 -17.39 2.03 5.13
CA LEU A 33 -17.97 2.36 6.43
C LEU A 33 -17.88 3.86 6.71
N SER A 34 -18.90 4.43 7.37
CA SER A 34 -18.74 5.76 7.98
C SER A 34 -17.98 5.63 9.31
N ALA A 35 -17.35 6.71 9.75
CA ALA A 35 -16.56 6.74 10.99
C ALA A 35 -17.38 6.43 12.25
N GLU A 36 -18.68 6.71 12.21
CA GLU A 36 -19.63 6.45 13.29
C GLU A 36 -20.15 5.00 13.31
N HIS A 37 -19.85 4.21 12.27
CA HIS A 37 -20.28 2.82 12.19
C HIS A 37 -19.59 1.99 13.29
N ALA A 38 -20.35 1.13 13.96
CA ALA A 38 -19.84 0.34 15.09
C ALA A 38 -18.62 -0.53 14.73
N GLU A 39 -18.56 -1.02 13.48
CA GLU A 39 -17.47 -1.87 12.98
C GLU A 39 -16.23 -1.08 12.52
N PHE A 40 -16.29 0.25 12.43
CA PHE A 40 -15.18 1.06 11.90
C PHE A 40 -13.91 0.87 12.72
N GLY A 41 -13.99 1.03 14.04
CA GLY A 41 -12.85 0.88 14.94
C GLY A 41 -12.27 -0.53 14.94
N GLU A 42 -13.13 -1.55 14.89
CA GLU A 42 -12.68 -2.95 14.81
C GLU A 42 -11.94 -3.22 13.50
N THR A 43 -12.44 -2.68 12.39
CA THR A 43 -11.82 -2.85 11.06
C THR A 43 -10.46 -2.14 11.00
N VAL A 44 -10.33 -0.94 11.59
CA VAL A 44 -9.03 -0.26 11.74
C VAL A 44 -8.05 -1.12 12.54
N ALA A 45 -8.49 -1.69 13.67
CA ALA A 45 -7.64 -2.55 14.48
C ALA A 45 -7.16 -3.79 13.70
N LYS A 46 -8.04 -4.42 12.91
CA LYS A 46 -7.68 -5.53 12.02
C LYS A 46 -6.66 -5.14 10.97
N VAL A 47 -6.85 -3.99 10.30
CA VAL A 47 -5.88 -3.45 9.33
C VAL A 47 -4.51 -3.33 9.98
N MET A 48 -4.43 -2.67 11.14
CA MET A 48 -3.15 -2.44 11.83
C MET A 48 -2.50 -3.73 12.34
N ALA A 49 -3.31 -4.71 12.78
CA ALA A 49 -2.83 -6.01 13.24
C ALA A 49 -2.18 -6.83 12.10
N HIS A 50 -2.57 -6.61 10.85
CA HIS A 50 -1.92 -7.22 9.68
C HIS A 50 -0.76 -6.37 9.14
N LEU A 51 -0.96 -5.05 9.04
CA LEU A 51 0.00 -4.15 8.42
C LEU A 51 1.30 -4.03 9.22
N LYS A 52 1.21 -3.90 10.55
CA LYS A 52 2.41 -3.67 11.37
C LYS A 52 3.38 -4.87 11.32
N PRO A 53 2.95 -6.12 11.57
CA PRO A 53 3.86 -7.26 11.50
C PRO A 53 4.45 -7.48 10.10
N HIS A 54 3.66 -7.19 9.05
CA HIS A 54 4.13 -7.28 7.67
C HIS A 54 5.27 -6.29 7.40
N ASN A 55 5.09 -5.00 7.74
CA ASN A 55 6.14 -3.99 7.62
C ASN A 55 7.40 -4.37 8.42
N ASP A 56 7.21 -4.81 9.67
CA ASP A 56 8.33 -5.23 10.52
C ASP A 56 9.10 -6.40 9.88
N SER A 57 8.40 -7.34 9.22
CA SER A 57 9.02 -8.47 8.53
C SER A 57 9.78 -8.03 7.29
N GLU A 58 9.19 -7.21 6.41
CA GLU A 58 9.88 -6.74 5.20
C GLU A 58 11.15 -5.96 5.54
N GLU A 59 11.07 -5.06 6.54
CA GLU A 59 12.20 -4.24 6.98
C GLU A 59 13.35 -5.08 7.56
N GLN A 60 13.05 -6.18 8.23
CA GLN A 60 14.04 -7.01 8.93
C GLN A 60 14.58 -8.16 8.06
N ASN A 61 13.76 -8.72 7.18
CA ASN A 61 14.07 -9.99 6.50
C ASN A 61 14.25 -9.84 4.98
N ASP A 62 13.56 -8.88 4.35
CA ASP A 62 13.44 -8.83 2.89
C ASP A 62 14.31 -7.73 2.29
N LEU A 63 14.18 -6.52 2.82
CA LEU A 63 14.93 -5.35 2.37
C LEU A 63 16.44 -5.50 2.57
N PRO A 64 16.97 -6.03 3.70
CA PRO A 64 18.41 -6.16 3.89
C PRO A 64 19.12 -7.03 2.83
N PRO A 65 18.70 -8.29 2.55
CA PRO A 65 19.35 -9.08 1.51
C PRO A 65 19.09 -8.52 0.11
N LEU A 66 17.97 -7.84 -0.11
CA LEU A 66 17.68 -7.18 -1.38
C LEU A 66 18.66 -6.01 -1.65
N GLU A 67 18.89 -5.14 -0.65
CA GLU A 67 19.81 -4.00 -0.77
C GLU A 67 21.26 -4.47 -1.01
N GLU A 68 21.69 -5.54 -0.34
CA GLU A 68 23.01 -6.15 -0.58
C GLU A 68 23.20 -6.57 -2.05
N LYS A 69 22.17 -7.14 -2.69
CA LYS A 69 22.22 -7.57 -4.09
C LYS A 69 21.98 -6.44 -5.09
N LEU A 70 21.24 -5.40 -4.73
CA LEU A 70 20.98 -4.27 -5.62
C LEU A 70 22.26 -3.47 -5.87
N GLY A 71 23.00 -3.15 -4.82
CA GLY A 71 24.09 -2.19 -4.86
C GLY A 71 23.63 -0.74 -5.06
N ALA A 72 24.47 0.21 -4.64
CA ALA A 72 24.09 1.62 -4.46
C ALA A 72 23.56 2.30 -5.74
N GLU A 73 24.18 2.08 -6.90
CA GLU A 73 23.77 2.74 -8.15
C GLU A 73 22.41 2.23 -8.66
N ARG A 74 22.19 0.91 -8.59
CA ARG A 74 20.88 0.35 -8.93
C ARG A 74 19.82 0.78 -7.92
N SER A 75 20.17 0.85 -6.63
CA SER A 75 19.25 1.30 -5.57
C SER A 75 18.75 2.72 -5.82
N LYS A 76 19.64 3.66 -6.16
CA LYS A 76 19.25 5.02 -6.60
C LYS A 76 18.35 5.00 -7.83
N ALA A 77 18.67 4.16 -8.83
CA ALA A 77 17.88 4.07 -10.06
C ALA A 77 16.46 3.53 -9.79
N GLU A 78 16.32 2.52 -8.94
CA GLU A 78 15.02 1.97 -8.53
C GLU A 78 14.24 2.93 -7.64
N ALA A 79 14.88 3.67 -6.74
CA ALA A 79 14.23 4.73 -5.96
C ALA A 79 13.66 5.84 -6.88
N ALA A 80 14.41 6.21 -7.92
CA ALA A 80 13.93 7.16 -8.93
C ALA A 80 12.77 6.61 -9.77
N ARG A 81 12.79 5.31 -10.11
CA ARG A 81 11.68 4.63 -10.80
C ARG A 81 10.44 4.60 -9.91
N PHE A 82 10.57 4.14 -8.67
CA PHE A 82 9.49 4.11 -7.67
C PHE A 82 8.85 5.49 -7.50
N SER A 83 9.66 6.54 -7.33
CA SER A 83 9.19 7.92 -7.17
C SER A 83 8.41 8.44 -8.39
N ARG A 84 8.76 8.01 -9.60
CA ARG A 84 7.98 8.33 -10.81
C ARG A 84 6.68 7.55 -10.83
N THR A 85 6.73 6.24 -10.60
CA THR A 85 5.55 5.36 -10.62
C THR A 85 4.51 5.81 -9.59
N LYS A 86 4.93 6.19 -8.37
CA LYS A 86 4.05 6.69 -7.30
C LYS A 86 3.14 7.86 -7.71
N LYS A 87 3.50 8.64 -8.74
CA LYS A 87 2.67 9.76 -9.24
C LYS A 87 1.44 9.31 -10.05
N PHE A 88 1.45 8.05 -10.50
CA PHE A 88 0.50 7.48 -11.43
C PHE A 88 -0.22 6.23 -10.89
N VAL A 89 0.04 5.85 -9.64
CA VAL A 89 -0.70 4.76 -8.98
C VAL A 89 -2.01 5.28 -8.40
N PRO A 90 -3.02 4.40 -8.21
CA PRO A 90 -4.29 4.76 -7.55
C PRO A 90 -4.07 5.23 -6.11
N THR A 91 -4.96 6.09 -5.62
CA THR A 91 -4.92 6.63 -4.25
C THR A 91 -5.80 5.84 -3.28
N ARG A 92 -6.67 4.96 -3.81
CA ARG A 92 -7.53 4.05 -3.04
C ARG A 92 -7.16 2.59 -3.30
N THR A 93 -7.68 1.71 -2.45
CA THR A 93 -7.47 0.27 -2.60
C THR A 93 -8.38 -0.31 -3.68
N HIS A 94 -7.78 -1.10 -4.59
CA HIS A 94 -8.49 -1.88 -5.60
C HIS A 94 -8.14 -3.37 -5.40
N PRO A 95 -8.84 -4.10 -4.49
CA PRO A 95 -8.47 -5.47 -4.13
C PRO A 95 -8.64 -6.49 -5.27
N TRP A 96 -9.41 -6.13 -6.29
CA TRP A 96 -9.67 -6.96 -7.46
C TRP A 96 -8.58 -6.79 -8.55
N ALA A 97 -7.76 -5.74 -8.44
CA ALA A 97 -6.71 -5.47 -9.41
C ALA A 97 -5.63 -6.58 -9.33
N PRO A 98 -5.10 -7.04 -10.48
CA PRO A 98 -3.99 -7.99 -10.50
C PRO A 98 -2.81 -7.51 -9.66
N ASN A 99 -2.20 -8.43 -8.91
CA ASN A 99 -1.07 -8.17 -8.01
C ASN A 99 0.19 -8.96 -8.42
N GLN A 100 0.29 -9.35 -9.70
CA GLN A 100 1.51 -9.94 -10.29
C GLN A 100 1.92 -9.23 -11.60
N PRO A 101 3.24 -9.12 -11.89
CA PRO A 101 3.72 -8.66 -13.20
C PRO A 101 3.23 -9.57 -14.34
N PRO A 102 3.00 -9.04 -15.56
CA PRO A 102 3.12 -7.63 -15.98
C PRO A 102 1.84 -6.80 -15.80
N TYR A 103 0.75 -7.39 -15.28
CA TYR A 103 -0.59 -6.82 -15.37
C TYR A 103 -0.87 -5.70 -14.35
N GLU A 104 -0.10 -5.63 -13.26
CA GLU A 104 -0.19 -4.58 -12.23
C GLU A 104 -0.08 -3.16 -12.81
N THR A 105 0.90 -2.92 -13.69
CA THR A 105 1.20 -1.57 -14.22
C THR A 105 0.08 -1.02 -15.10
N LEU A 106 -0.63 -1.88 -15.82
CA LEU A 106 -1.70 -1.48 -16.74
C LEU A 106 -3.00 -1.16 -16.00
N VAL A 107 -3.35 -1.94 -15.00
CA VAL A 107 -4.59 -1.73 -14.23
C VAL A 107 -4.44 -0.53 -13.29
N ALA A 108 -3.28 -0.40 -12.62
CA ALA A 108 -2.98 0.76 -11.78
C ALA A 108 -3.09 2.11 -12.54
N PHE A 109 -2.73 2.13 -13.82
CA PHE A 109 -2.82 3.35 -14.65
C PHE A 109 -4.28 3.71 -15.01
N LEU A 110 -5.17 2.73 -15.13
CA LEU A 110 -6.57 2.95 -15.51
C LEU A 110 -7.44 3.40 -14.33
N GLU A 111 -7.09 3.01 -13.10
CA GLU A 111 -7.85 3.33 -11.90
C GLU A 111 -7.47 4.69 -11.29
N ALA A 112 -6.21 5.11 -11.42
CA ALA A 112 -5.72 6.35 -10.83
C ALA A 112 -6.50 7.63 -11.21
N PRO A 113 -7.00 7.80 -12.45
CA PRO A 113 -7.84 8.95 -12.80
C PRO A 113 -9.20 8.97 -12.06
N ILE A 114 -9.83 7.80 -11.88
CA ILE A 114 -11.12 7.68 -11.18
C ILE A 114 -10.95 8.07 -9.70
N ASP A 115 -9.87 7.59 -9.09
CA ASP A 115 -9.56 7.92 -7.71
C ASP A 115 -9.27 9.41 -7.52
N LYS A 116 -8.50 10.03 -8.41
CA LYS A 116 -8.25 11.48 -8.35
C LYS A 116 -9.54 12.29 -8.45
N LEU A 117 -10.51 11.86 -9.26
CA LEU A 117 -11.83 12.49 -9.31
C LEU A 117 -12.56 12.35 -7.97
N LYS A 118 -12.58 11.16 -7.37
CA LYS A 118 -13.18 10.95 -6.04
C LYS A 118 -12.49 11.81 -4.97
N ASP A 119 -11.16 11.92 -5.00
CA ASP A 119 -10.40 12.76 -4.06
C ASP A 119 -10.75 14.24 -4.16
N MET A 120 -11.03 14.76 -5.36
CA MET A 120 -11.46 16.15 -5.54
C MET A 120 -12.80 16.47 -4.83
N PHE A 121 -13.64 15.45 -4.62
CA PHE A 121 -14.91 15.60 -3.90
C PHE A 121 -14.83 15.11 -2.44
N ALA A 122 -13.70 14.52 -2.03
CA ALA A 122 -13.49 14.12 -0.66
C ALA A 122 -13.27 15.36 0.23
N SER A 123 -13.91 15.38 1.40
CA SER A 123 -13.73 16.45 2.38
C SER A 123 -12.70 16.01 3.41
N PHE A 124 -11.60 16.75 3.52
CA PHE A 124 -10.64 16.58 4.60
C PHE A 124 -10.99 17.50 5.78
N PRO A 125 -10.66 17.11 7.03
CA PRO A 125 -10.87 17.98 8.18
C PRO A 125 -10.19 19.34 7.96
N THR A 126 -10.93 20.42 8.22
CA THR A 126 -10.34 21.77 8.21
C THR A 126 -9.35 21.91 9.37
N GLU A 127 -8.44 22.88 9.30
CA GLU A 127 -7.52 23.16 10.41
C GLU A 127 -8.27 23.43 11.71
N GLU A 128 -9.39 24.17 11.65
CA GLU A 128 -10.27 24.37 12.81
C GLU A 128 -10.84 23.07 13.38
N MET A 129 -11.17 22.07 12.55
CA MET A 129 -11.66 20.77 13.02
C MET A 129 -10.55 19.98 13.72
N LYS A 130 -9.31 20.07 13.22
CA LYS A 130 -8.14 19.41 13.83
C LYS A 130 -7.80 20.03 15.19
N GLU A 131 -7.72 21.36 15.27
CA GLU A 131 -7.48 22.07 16.52
C GLU A 131 -8.54 21.75 17.58
N ARG A 132 -9.81 21.58 17.17
CA ARG A 132 -10.89 21.20 18.09
C ARG A 132 -10.72 19.79 18.65
N ALA A 133 -10.19 18.86 17.85
CA ALA A 133 -9.98 17.48 18.27
C ALA A 133 -8.78 17.33 19.22
N GLU A 134 -7.74 18.16 19.10
CA GLU A 134 -6.55 18.13 19.98
C GLU A 134 -6.82 18.65 21.40
N ASN A 135 -7.90 19.42 21.58
CA ASN A 135 -8.27 20.05 22.84
C ASN A 135 -9.29 19.24 23.67
N HIS A 136 -9.59 18.00 23.27
CA HIS A 136 -10.48 17.05 23.94
C HIS A 136 -9.74 15.76 24.32
#